data_AF-A0A9D9SW20-F1
#
_entry.id   AF-A0A9D9SW20-F1
#
_cell.length_a   1.000
_cell.length_b   1.000
_cell.length_c   1.000
_cell.angle_alpha   90.00
_cell.angle_beta   90.00
_cell.angle_gamma   90.00
#
_symmetry.space_group_name_H-M   'P 1'
#
loop_
_entity.id
_entity.type
_entity.pdbx_description
1 polymer ?
#
loop_
_entity_poly.entity_id
_entity_poly.type
_entity_poly.pdbx_seq_one_letter_code
_entity_poly.pdbx_strand_id
1 'polypeptide(L)'
;YTSAQLRGREVYIANGCVYCHTQQTRAQDFAPDFNRGWGRATVAGDYVYDHPHLLGTSRTGPDLMNIGKRQPSEDWQLGHLYEPRAYVPGSIMPAFPFLFELKTQADREDHVVKLPPSAEPPGQVVVARPEALDLVKYLQSLDRSFPVVATPVAPAASAAAK
;
A
#
# COMPACT_ATOMS: atom_id res chain seq x y z
N TYR A 1 11.57 -5.34 6.65
CA TYR A 1 10.35 -6.12 6.46
C TYR A 1 10.40 -7.41 7.27
N THR A 2 9.28 -7.88 7.81
CA THR A 2 9.12 -9.24 8.35
C THR A 2 8.88 -10.24 7.22
N SER A 3 8.96 -11.55 7.49
CA SER A 3 8.70 -12.58 6.47
C SER A 3 7.31 -12.48 5.85
N ALA A 4 6.29 -12.13 6.64
CA ALA A 4 4.93 -11.93 6.14
C ALA A 4 4.83 -10.69 5.23
N GLN A 5 5.49 -9.60 5.59
CA GLN A 5 5.53 -8.39 4.76
C GLN A 5 6.28 -8.63 3.43
N LEU A 6 7.35 -9.45 3.45
CA LEU A 6 8.06 -9.82 2.22
C LEU A 6 7.16 -10.64 1.29
N ARG A 7 6.43 -11.63 1.81
CA ARG A 7 5.44 -12.38 0.99
C ARG A 7 4.35 -11.45 0.44
N GLY A 8 3.84 -10.54 1.26
CA GLY A 8 2.87 -9.54 0.82
C GLY A 8 3.39 -8.60 -0.26
N ARG A 9 4.67 -8.24 -0.18
CA ARG A 9 5.36 -7.46 -1.20
C ARG A 9 5.44 -8.22 -2.52
N GLU A 10 5.71 -9.53 -2.49
CA GLU A 10 5.66 -10.37 -3.70
C GLU A 10 4.24 -10.44 -4.28
N VAL A 11 3.20 -10.50 -3.44
CA VAL A 11 1.80 -10.41 -3.90
C VAL A 11 1.54 -9.05 -4.57
N TYR A 12 2.01 -7.94 -3.99
CA TYR A 12 1.91 -6.60 -4.57
C TYR A 12 2.57 -6.51 -5.96
N ILE A 13 3.75 -7.11 -6.11
CA ILE A 13 4.49 -7.16 -7.38
C ILE A 13 3.75 -8.03 -8.40
N ALA A 14 3.39 -9.26 -8.02
CA ALA A 14 2.75 -10.24 -8.91
C ALA A 14 1.43 -9.75 -9.47
N ASN A 15 0.72 -8.91 -8.71
CA ASN A 15 -0.56 -8.33 -9.11
C ASN A 15 -0.43 -6.97 -9.82
N GLY A 16 0.80 -6.50 -10.08
CA GLY A 16 1.04 -5.28 -10.85
C GLY A 16 0.54 -4.00 -10.16
N CYS A 17 0.39 -3.99 -8.84
CA CYS A 17 -0.11 -2.82 -8.11
C CYS A 17 0.73 -1.56 -8.38
N VAL A 18 2.03 -1.75 -8.61
CA VAL A 18 3.01 -0.71 -8.96
C VAL A 18 2.68 0.05 -10.26
N TYR A 19 1.88 -0.52 -11.16
CA TYR A 19 1.48 0.14 -12.40
C TYR A 19 0.42 1.23 -12.17
N CYS A 20 -0.32 1.16 -11.06
CA CYS A 20 -1.35 2.15 -10.71
C CYS A 20 -0.93 3.05 -9.55
N HIS A 21 -0.06 2.55 -8.67
CA HIS A 21 0.29 3.19 -7.42
C HIS A 21 1.80 3.41 -7.35
N THR A 22 2.21 4.66 -7.15
CA THR A 22 3.59 4.97 -6.79
C THR A 22 3.84 4.67 -5.31
N GLN A 23 5.10 4.41 -4.96
CA GLN A 23 5.59 4.44 -3.58
C GLN A 23 6.71 5.47 -3.48
N GLN A 24 6.45 6.68 -3.97
CA GLN A 24 7.41 7.78 -4.06
C GLN A 24 6.67 9.11 -3.90
N THR A 25 6.40 9.50 -2.66
CA THR A 25 5.89 10.84 -2.37
C THR A 25 6.94 11.89 -2.68
N ARG A 26 6.53 12.93 -3.42
CA ARG A 26 7.42 13.97 -3.94
C ARG A 26 7.42 15.19 -3.02
N ALA A 27 8.47 16.00 -3.11
CA ALA A 27 8.57 17.25 -2.35
C ALA A 27 7.51 18.27 -2.80
N GLN A 28 7.14 19.16 -1.88
CA GLN A 28 6.08 20.16 -2.07
C GLN A 28 6.33 21.06 -3.29
N ASP A 29 7.59 21.40 -3.55
CA ASP A 29 7.99 22.27 -4.66
C ASP A 29 7.84 21.62 -6.04
N PHE A 30 7.71 20.29 -6.10
CA PHE A 30 7.58 19.53 -7.35
C PHE A 30 6.19 18.95 -7.57
N ALA A 31 5.38 18.83 -6.52
CA ALA A 31 4.09 18.16 -6.60
C ALA A 31 3.15 18.47 -5.42
N PRO A 32 1.82 18.40 -5.65
CA PRO A 32 0.82 18.59 -4.59
C PRO A 32 0.64 17.35 -3.69
N ASP A 33 1.62 16.44 -3.61
CA ASP A 33 1.50 15.16 -2.89
C ASP A 33 1.24 15.39 -1.38
N PHE A 34 1.87 16.41 -0.81
CA PHE A 34 1.64 16.84 0.57
C PHE A 34 0.20 17.32 0.77
N ASN A 35 -0.33 18.15 -0.14
CA ASN A 35 -1.70 18.67 -0.06
C ASN A 35 -2.75 17.56 -0.20
N ARG A 36 -2.40 16.45 -0.89
CA ARG A 36 -3.22 15.23 -0.96
C ARG A 36 -3.17 14.38 0.31
N GLY A 37 -2.37 14.80 1.30
CA GLY A 37 -2.19 14.09 2.57
C GLY A 37 -1.37 12.81 2.44
N TRP A 38 -0.55 12.64 1.41
CA TRP A 38 0.21 11.39 1.17
C TRP A 38 1.47 11.25 2.04
N GLY A 39 1.80 12.27 2.83
CA GLY A 39 2.92 12.26 3.78
C GLY A 39 4.11 13.11 3.31
N ARG A 40 5.22 13.02 4.05
CA ARG A 40 6.47 13.72 3.71
C ARG A 40 7.04 13.19 2.40
N ALA A 41 7.92 13.97 1.76
CA ALA A 41 8.70 13.50 0.63
C ALA A 41 9.56 12.28 1.02
N THR A 42 9.67 11.31 0.11
CA THR A 42 10.58 10.17 0.27
C THR A 42 12.03 10.59 0.08
N VAL A 43 12.92 9.88 0.76
CA VAL A 43 14.38 10.03 0.62
C VAL A 43 15.01 8.68 0.29
N ALA A 44 16.25 8.68 -0.21
CA ALA A 44 16.96 7.45 -0.59
C ALA A 44 17.00 6.40 0.55
N GLY A 45 17.14 6.86 1.80
CA GLY A 45 17.14 6.00 2.99
C GLY A 45 15.84 5.20 3.19
N ASP A 46 14.70 5.64 2.64
CA ASP A 46 13.42 4.95 2.79
C ASP A 46 13.35 3.62 2.04
N TYR A 47 14.28 3.39 1.11
CA TYR A 47 14.28 2.26 0.17
C TYR A 47 15.46 1.30 0.37
N VAL A 48 16.26 1.47 1.43
CA VAL A 48 17.48 0.67 1.68
C VAL A 48 17.23 -0.84 1.66
N TYR A 49 16.01 -1.27 2.03
CA TYR A 49 15.61 -2.67 2.07
C TYR A 49 14.69 -3.10 0.91
N ASP A 50 14.53 -2.25 -0.11
CA ASP A 50 13.60 -2.48 -1.22
C ASP A 50 14.37 -3.04 -2.44
N HIS A 51 14.27 -4.36 -2.63
CA HIS A 51 14.88 -5.04 -3.78
C HIS A 51 13.84 -5.86 -4.55
N PRO A 52 13.44 -5.45 -5.78
CA PRO A 52 13.77 -4.18 -6.45
C PRO A 52 13.05 -2.97 -5.82
N HIS A 53 13.37 -1.75 -6.26
CA HIS A 53 12.62 -0.57 -5.83
C HIS A 53 11.23 -0.57 -6.49
N LEU A 54 10.17 -0.23 -5.73
CA LEU A 54 8.78 -0.19 -6.22
C LEU A 54 8.24 1.24 -6.34
N LEU A 55 9.07 2.15 -6.88
CA LEU A 55 8.75 3.58 -6.96
C LEU A 55 7.46 3.85 -7.74
N GLY A 56 7.21 3.05 -8.78
CA GLY A 56 6.11 3.26 -9.72
C GLY A 56 6.36 4.41 -10.69
N THR A 57 5.63 4.42 -11.80
CA THR A 57 5.78 5.45 -12.86
C THR A 57 4.45 6.12 -13.23
N SER A 58 3.32 5.56 -12.80
CA SER A 58 1.98 6.07 -13.06
C SER A 58 1.17 6.16 -11.76
N ARG A 59 0.22 7.09 -11.74
CA ARG A 59 -0.63 7.42 -10.57
C ARG A 59 -2.09 7.42 -10.94
N THR A 60 -2.54 6.30 -11.48
CA THR A 60 -3.98 6.01 -11.66
C THR A 60 -4.68 5.97 -10.31
N GLY A 61 -4.02 5.40 -9.30
CA GLY A 61 -4.42 5.48 -7.91
C GLY A 61 -3.51 6.37 -7.06
N PRO A 62 -3.82 6.57 -5.77
CA PRO A 62 -2.98 7.35 -4.86
C PRO A 62 -1.59 6.73 -4.65
N ASP A 63 -0.61 7.54 -4.29
CA ASP A 63 0.67 7.02 -3.78
C ASP A 63 0.43 6.20 -2.50
N LEU A 64 1.18 5.11 -2.31
CA LEU A 64 1.02 4.17 -1.20
C LEU A 64 2.16 4.18 -0.19
N MET A 65 3.22 4.96 -0.35
CA MET A 65 4.40 4.88 0.52
C MET A 65 4.10 5.11 2.01
N ASN A 66 3.05 5.87 2.31
CA ASN A 66 2.57 6.10 3.68
C ASN A 66 1.13 5.60 3.88
N ILE A 67 0.68 4.56 3.15
CA ILE A 67 -0.67 4.03 3.32
C ILE A 67 -0.87 3.40 4.71
N GLY A 68 0.15 2.80 5.31
CA GLY A 68 0.06 2.21 6.64
C GLY A 68 -0.29 3.24 7.72
N LYS A 69 0.15 4.49 7.56
CA LYS A 69 -0.27 5.60 8.43
C LYS A 69 -1.67 6.12 8.12
N ARG A 70 -2.03 6.21 6.84
CA ARG A 70 -3.29 6.84 6.40
C ARG A 70 -4.49 5.93 6.51
N GLN A 71 -4.30 4.63 6.27
CA GLN A 71 -5.31 3.58 6.39
C GLN A 71 -4.71 2.35 7.10
N PRO A 72 -4.53 2.43 8.43
CA PRO A 72 -3.97 1.33 9.23
C PRO A 72 -4.95 0.15 9.40
N SER A 73 -6.25 0.35 9.17
CA SER A 73 -7.28 -0.67 9.41
C SER A 73 -7.13 -1.85 8.46
N GLU A 74 -6.88 -3.03 9.02
CA GLU A 74 -6.85 -4.30 8.27
C GLU A 74 -8.19 -4.57 7.56
N ASP A 75 -9.31 -4.38 8.28
CA ASP A 75 -10.66 -4.53 7.73
C ASP A 75 -10.88 -3.63 6.50
N TRP A 76 -10.45 -2.36 6.55
CA TRP A 76 -10.55 -1.45 5.41
C TRP A 76 -9.70 -1.93 4.23
N GLN A 77 -8.47 -2.37 4.49
CA GLN A 77 -7.56 -2.84 3.43
C GLN A 77 -8.09 -4.11 2.75
N LEU A 78 -8.51 -5.09 3.53
CA LEU A 78 -9.08 -6.35 3.00
C LEU A 78 -10.37 -6.08 2.23
N GLY A 79 -11.28 -5.29 2.80
CA GLY A 79 -12.53 -4.95 2.15
C GLY A 79 -12.34 -4.13 0.87
N HIS A 80 -11.41 -3.17 0.87
CA HIS A 80 -11.07 -2.38 -0.32
C HIS A 80 -10.39 -3.23 -1.41
N LEU A 81 -9.57 -4.24 -1.05
CA LEU A 81 -9.02 -5.19 -2.02
C LEU A 81 -10.12 -6.07 -2.63
N TYR A 82 -11.09 -6.52 -1.81
CA TYR A 82 -12.18 -7.37 -2.26
C TYR A 82 -13.20 -6.61 -3.13
N GLU A 83 -13.70 -5.48 -2.66
CA GLU A 83 -14.67 -4.63 -3.38
C GLU A 83 -14.33 -3.14 -3.23
N PRO A 84 -13.41 -2.60 -4.06
CA PRO A 84 -12.91 -1.24 -3.92
C PRO A 84 -14.02 -0.17 -3.94
N ARG A 85 -15.08 -0.37 -4.72
CA ARG A 85 -16.15 0.63 -4.89
C ARG A 85 -17.05 0.73 -3.68
N ALA A 86 -17.08 -0.28 -2.81
CA ALA A 86 -17.83 -0.23 -1.56
C ALA A 86 -17.17 0.66 -0.49
N TYR A 87 -15.86 0.88 -0.60
CA TYR A 87 -15.08 1.71 0.32
C TYR A 87 -14.72 3.07 -0.26
N VAL A 88 -14.53 3.13 -1.59
CA VAL A 88 -14.23 4.35 -2.32
C VAL A 88 -15.17 4.42 -3.52
N PRO A 89 -16.32 5.11 -3.40
CA PRO A 89 -17.26 5.27 -4.50
C PRO A 89 -16.59 5.85 -5.75
N GLY A 90 -16.81 5.23 -6.90
CA GLY A 90 -16.17 5.63 -8.16
C GLY A 90 -14.71 5.19 -8.32
N SER A 91 -14.19 4.34 -7.43
CA SER A 91 -12.85 3.75 -7.59
C SER A 91 -12.75 2.98 -8.90
N ILE A 92 -11.67 3.24 -9.64
CA ILE A 92 -11.30 2.52 -10.86
C ILE A 92 -10.33 1.36 -10.58
N MET A 93 -9.95 1.15 -9.30
CA MET A 93 -9.13 0.01 -8.92
C MET A 93 -9.88 -1.30 -9.23
N PRO A 94 -9.26 -2.28 -9.89
CA PRO A 94 -9.84 -3.61 -10.05
C PRO A 94 -10.11 -4.25 -8.69
N ALA A 95 -11.16 -5.08 -8.63
CA ALA A 95 -11.36 -5.94 -7.47
C ALA A 95 -10.39 -7.13 -7.54
N PHE A 96 -9.93 -7.61 -6.38
CA PHE A 96 -9.03 -8.77 -6.24
C PHE A 96 -9.73 -9.95 -5.55
N PRO A 97 -10.94 -10.39 -6.00
CA PRO A 97 -11.73 -11.40 -5.29
C PRO A 97 -11.03 -12.76 -5.24
N PHE A 98 -10.07 -13.02 -6.13
CA PHE A 98 -9.26 -14.24 -6.14
C PHE A 98 -8.29 -14.36 -4.97
N LEU A 99 -8.03 -13.27 -4.23
CA LEU A 99 -7.31 -13.31 -2.96
C LEU A 99 -8.21 -13.71 -1.77
N PHE A 100 -9.47 -14.04 -2.05
CA PHE A 100 -10.48 -14.39 -1.06
C PHE A 100 -11.18 -15.70 -1.42
N GLU A 101 -11.98 -16.20 -0.49
CA GLU A 101 -12.84 -17.37 -0.67
C GLU A 101 -14.24 -17.05 -0.15
N LEU A 102 -15.26 -17.52 -0.87
CA LEU A 102 -16.65 -17.46 -0.43
C LEU A 102 -17.01 -18.77 0.26
N LYS A 103 -17.53 -18.68 1.48
CA LYS A 103 -17.96 -19.84 2.26
C LYS A 103 -19.37 -19.63 2.77
N THR A 104 -20.17 -20.69 2.88
CA THR A 104 -21.48 -20.62 3.54
C THR A 104 -21.34 -20.43 5.05
N GLN A 105 -20.23 -20.90 5.62
CA GLN A 105 -19.86 -20.72 7.02
C GLN A 105 -18.33 -20.67 7.14
N ALA A 106 -17.84 -19.77 8.01
CA ALA A 106 -16.42 -19.68 8.33
C ALA A 106 -15.99 -20.81 9.28
N ASP A 107 -14.80 -21.35 9.05
CA ASP A 107 -14.09 -22.21 9.98
C ASP A 107 -13.44 -21.38 11.10
N ARG A 108 -13.01 -22.05 12.17
CA ARG A 108 -12.43 -21.38 13.35
C ARG A 108 -11.20 -20.53 13.05
N GLU A 109 -10.37 -20.97 12.11
CA GLU A 109 -9.10 -20.32 11.75
C GLU A 109 -9.26 -19.31 10.60
N ASP A 110 -10.47 -19.14 10.07
CA ASP A 110 -10.73 -18.23 8.96
C ASP A 110 -10.67 -16.78 9.43
N HIS A 111 -10.09 -15.93 8.58
CA HIS A 111 -10.17 -14.49 8.73
C HIS A 111 -11.32 -13.94 7.88
N VAL A 112 -12.48 -13.73 8.52
CA VAL A 112 -13.68 -13.18 7.85
C VAL A 112 -13.49 -11.68 7.60
N VAL A 113 -13.64 -11.28 6.33
CA VAL A 113 -13.56 -9.88 5.90
C VAL A 113 -14.85 -9.17 6.30
N LYS A 114 -14.71 -8.07 7.05
CA LYS A 114 -15.86 -7.23 7.41
C LYS A 114 -16.20 -6.28 6.27
N LEU A 115 -17.26 -6.59 5.55
CA LEU A 115 -17.76 -5.79 4.43
C LEU A 115 -18.91 -4.87 4.86
N PRO A 116 -19.11 -3.74 4.18
CA PRO A 116 -20.36 -2.99 4.34
C PRO A 116 -21.54 -3.83 3.82
N PRO A 117 -22.77 -3.64 4.35
CA PRO A 117 -23.93 -4.46 3.97
C PRO A 117 -24.23 -4.47 2.47
N SER A 118 -23.85 -3.42 1.73
CA SER A 118 -24.02 -3.34 0.28
C SER A 118 -23.10 -4.26 -0.53
N ALA A 119 -22.05 -4.80 0.09
CA ALA A 119 -21.04 -5.64 -0.56
C ALA A 119 -21.01 -7.08 -0.03
N GLU A 120 -21.84 -7.40 0.96
CA GLU A 120 -21.93 -8.77 1.49
C GLU A 120 -22.58 -9.72 0.48
N PRO A 121 -21.96 -10.88 0.18
CA PRO A 121 -22.57 -11.87 -0.70
C PRO A 121 -23.76 -12.55 0.00
N PRO A 122 -24.91 -12.72 -0.66
CA PRO A 122 -26.08 -13.35 -0.05
C PRO A 122 -25.80 -14.76 0.47
N GLY A 123 -26.05 -14.99 1.76
CA GLY A 123 -25.94 -16.30 2.40
C GLY A 123 -24.51 -16.85 2.50
N GLN A 124 -23.50 -16.01 2.29
CA GLN A 124 -22.09 -16.39 2.32
C GLN A 124 -21.27 -15.38 3.10
N VAL A 125 -20.10 -15.81 3.55
CA VAL A 125 -19.06 -14.96 4.16
C VAL A 125 -17.84 -14.93 3.24
N VAL A 126 -17.15 -13.81 3.25
CA VAL A 126 -15.89 -13.63 2.53
C VAL A 126 -14.74 -13.89 3.50
N VAL A 127 -13.87 -14.83 3.16
CA VAL A 127 -12.69 -15.18 3.95
C VAL A 127 -11.43 -14.77 3.20
N ALA A 128 -10.51 -14.09 3.89
CA ALA A 128 -9.22 -13.71 3.33
C ALA A 128 -8.29 -14.92 3.22
N ARG A 129 -7.71 -15.14 2.02
CA ARG A 129 -6.63 -16.12 1.87
C ARG A 129 -5.34 -15.58 2.50
N PRO A 130 -4.36 -16.46 2.82
CA PRO A 130 -3.09 -16.03 3.40
C PRO A 130 -2.38 -14.93 2.60
N GLU A 131 -2.49 -14.95 1.26
CA GLU A 131 -1.91 -13.96 0.36
C GLU A 131 -2.52 -12.57 0.56
N ALA A 132 -3.83 -12.46 0.80
CA ALA A 132 -4.50 -11.20 1.11
C ALA A 132 -3.97 -10.62 2.44
N LEU A 133 -3.90 -11.47 3.47
CA LEU A 133 -3.41 -11.07 4.79
C LEU A 133 -1.96 -10.59 4.75
N ASP A 134 -1.10 -11.30 4.02
CA ASP A 134 0.28 -10.89 3.86
C ASP A 134 0.42 -9.59 3.04
N LEU A 135 -0.38 -9.42 1.98
CA LEU A 135 -0.46 -8.17 1.22
C LEU A 135 -0.85 -6.99 2.13
N VAL A 136 -1.87 -7.16 2.98
CA VAL A 136 -2.28 -6.11 3.92
C VAL A 136 -1.17 -5.78 4.93
N LYS A 137 -0.46 -6.78 5.46
CA LYS A 137 0.71 -6.53 6.32
C LYS A 137 1.80 -5.74 5.60
N TYR A 138 2.04 -6.03 4.32
CA TYR A 138 2.95 -5.22 3.51
C TYR A 138 2.47 -3.77 3.39
N LEU A 139 1.20 -3.54 3.00
CA LEU A 139 0.63 -2.20 2.90
C LEU A 139 0.69 -1.43 4.24
N GLN A 140 0.37 -2.08 5.35
CA GLN A 140 0.48 -1.50 6.69
C GLN A 140 1.92 -1.16 7.07
N SER A 141 2.92 -1.88 6.54
CA SER A 141 4.33 -1.58 6.77
C SER A 141 4.86 -0.39 5.97
N LEU A 142 4.09 0.10 4.98
CA LEU A 142 4.38 1.33 4.24
C LEU A 142 3.98 2.54 5.09
N ASP A 143 4.81 2.82 6.07
CA ASP A 143 4.80 4.02 6.89
C ASP A 143 6.23 4.56 6.96
N ARG A 144 6.46 5.73 6.35
CA ARG A 144 7.72 6.47 6.39
C ARG A 144 7.53 7.79 7.13
N SER A 145 6.56 7.86 8.04
CA SER A 145 6.27 9.09 8.77
C SER A 145 7.28 9.43 9.87
N PHE A 146 8.23 8.54 10.15
CA PHE A 146 9.34 8.82 11.04
C PHE A 146 10.24 9.93 10.48
N PRO A 147 10.95 10.67 11.37
CA PRO A 147 11.86 11.74 10.96
C PRO A 147 12.92 11.23 9.98
N VAL A 148 13.22 12.04 8.96
CA VAL A 148 14.36 11.77 8.08
C VAL A 148 15.63 12.00 8.89
N VAL A 149 16.47 10.98 9.00
CA VAL A 149 17.83 11.15 9.53
C VAL A 149 18.60 12.00 8.53
N ALA A 150 19.06 13.18 8.96
CA ALA A 150 19.87 14.05 8.12
C ALA A 150 21.13 13.29 7.69
N THR A 151 21.30 13.10 6.38
CA THR A 151 22.59 12.66 5.87
C THR A 151 23.56 13.82 6.04
N PRO A 152 24.72 13.67 6.71
CA PRO A 152 25.71 14.72 6.74
C PRO A 152 26.09 15.06 5.30
N VAL A 153 25.76 16.28 4.88
CA VAL A 153 26.08 16.79 3.55
C VAL A 153 27.60 16.91 3.52
N ALA A 154 28.28 16.10 2.69
CA ALA A 154 29.67 16.34 2.38
C ALA A 154 29.78 17.77 1.82
N PRO A 155 30.74 18.60 2.29
CA PRO A 155 30.86 19.96 1.81
C PRO A 155 30.93 19.95 0.28
N ALA A 156 30.15 20.82 -0.36
CA ALA A 156 30.17 20.97 -1.80
C ALA A 156 31.63 21.18 -2.24
N ALA A 157 32.14 20.28 -3.09
CA ALA A 157 33.44 20.49 -3.71
C ALA A 157 33.34 21.84 -4.43
N SER A 158 34.16 22.82 -4.00
CA SER A 158 34.15 24.14 -4.60
C SER A 158 34.35 23.99 -6.10
N ALA A 159 33.41 24.47 -6.90
CA ALA A 159 33.61 24.59 -8.33
C ALA A 159 34.87 25.43 -8.56
N ALA A 160 35.94 24.79 -9.02
CA ALA A 160 37.14 25.50 -9.46
C ALA A 160 36.73 26.35 -10.66
N ALA A 161 36.68 27.67 -10.46
CA ALA A 161 36.45 28.63 -11.53
C ALA A 161 37.52 28.43 -12.61
N LYS A 162 37.08 28.29 -13.86
CA LYS A 162 37.90 28.49 -15.06
C LYS A 162 37.52 29.81 -15.68
#